data_AF-A0A2R6EN11-F1
#
_entry.id   AF-A0A2R6EN11-F1
#
_cell.length_a   1.000
_cell.length_b   1.000
_cell.length_c   1.000
_cell.angle_alpha   90.00
_cell.angle_beta   90.00
_cell.angle_gamma   90.00
#
_symmetry.space_group_name_H-M   'P 1'
#
loop_
_entity.id
_entity.type
_entity.pdbx_description
1 polymer ?
#
loop_
_entity_poly.entity_id
_entity_poly.type
_entity_poly.pdbx_seq_one_letter_code
_entity_poly.pdbx_strand_id
1 'polypeptide(L)'
;MATEEAASPGPVRPDFLRAGIRCALEMVLAGGLVLLVGLPAENTVFSGLVYVLAVVVMVVVLFWALNRHIAAWIRFVQQGGTVEE
;
A
#
# COMPACT_ATOMS: atom_id res chain seq x y z
N MET A 1 26.40 38.00 14.71
CA MET A 1 25.09 37.32 14.71
C MET A 1 25.12 36.34 13.56
N ALA A 2 25.66 35.14 13.78
CA ALA A 2 25.71 34.10 12.77
C ALA A 2 24.34 33.42 12.75
N THR A 3 23.68 33.45 11.60
CA THR A 3 22.46 32.69 11.35
C THR A 3 22.82 31.22 11.37
N GLU A 4 22.31 30.47 12.36
CA GLU A 4 22.17 29.02 12.24
C GLU A 4 21.28 28.75 11.02
N GLU A 5 21.90 28.47 9.87
CA GLU A 5 21.24 27.72 8.80
C GLU A 5 20.85 26.39 9.43
N ALA A 6 19.59 26.26 9.82
CA ALA A 6 19.01 24.99 10.22
C ALA A 6 19.21 24.04 9.03
N ALA A 7 20.19 23.16 9.15
CA ALA A 7 20.46 22.12 8.17
C ALA A 7 19.14 21.40 7.90
N SER A 8 18.63 21.55 6.67
CA SER A 8 17.40 20.89 6.25
C SER A 8 17.54 19.41 6.60
N PRO A 9 16.59 18.79 7.33
CA PRO A 9 16.65 17.37 7.58
C PRO A 9 16.75 16.68 6.22
N GLY A 10 17.79 15.85 6.06
CA GLY A 10 18.02 15.10 4.84
C GLY A 10 16.80 14.23 4.48
N PRO A 11 16.71 13.73 3.24
CA PRO A 11 15.57 12.94 2.79
C PRO A 11 15.35 11.74 3.71
N VAL A 12 14.11 11.57 4.18
CA VAL A 12 13.73 10.47 5.10
C VAL A 12 13.60 9.16 4.32
N ARG A 13 14.31 8.11 4.76
CA ARG A 13 14.25 6.78 4.14
C ARG A 13 12.82 6.23 4.18
N PRO A 14 12.24 5.80 3.05
CA PRO A 14 10.91 5.20 3.04
C PRO A 14 10.88 3.88 3.81
N ASP A 15 9.93 3.72 4.74
CA ASP A 15 9.74 2.48 5.52
C ASP A 15 8.71 1.55 4.84
N PHE A 16 9.09 0.28 4.71
CA PHE A 16 8.25 -0.79 4.15
C PHE A 16 7.19 -1.27 5.15
N LEU A 17 7.48 -1.24 6.45
CA LEU A 17 6.64 -1.89 7.45
C LEU A 17 5.27 -1.22 7.55
N ARG A 18 5.25 0.12 7.62
CA ARG A 18 4.00 0.88 7.69
C ARG A 18 3.15 0.74 6.44
N ALA A 19 3.77 0.72 5.26
CA ALA A 19 3.08 0.54 3.99
C ALA A 19 2.50 -0.88 3.86
N GLY A 20 3.27 -1.89 4.26
CA GLY A 20 2.85 -3.30 4.27
C GLY A 20 1.68 -3.54 5.21
N ILE A 21 1.72 -3.01 6.45
CA ILE A 21 0.62 -3.15 7.41
C ILE A 21 -0.67 -2.53 6.88
N ARG A 22 -0.60 -1.32 6.30
CA ARG A 22 -1.76 -0.67 5.70
C ARG A 22 -2.34 -1.50 4.55
N CYS A 23 -1.47 -2.01 3.67
CA CYS A 23 -1.90 -2.88 2.58
C CYS A 23 -2.60 -4.13 3.12
N ALA A 24 -2.03 -4.79 4.13
CA ALA A 24 -2.63 -5.97 4.74
C ALA A 24 -4.00 -5.67 5.36
N LEU A 25 -4.16 -4.52 6.03
CA LEU A 25 -5.45 -4.10 6.57
C LEU A 25 -6.49 -3.83 5.47
N GLU A 26 -6.10 -3.17 4.38
CA GLU A 26 -6.99 -2.92 3.24
C GLU A 26 -7.41 -4.25 2.56
N MET A 27 -6.52 -5.24 2.50
CA MET A 27 -6.81 -6.60 2.00
C MET A 27 -7.78 -7.35 2.89
N VAL A 28 -7.58 -7.31 4.21
CA VAL A 28 -8.49 -7.95 5.18
C VAL A 28 -9.87 -7.32 5.12
N LEU A 29 -9.96 -6.00 5.00
CA LEU A 29 -11.23 -5.29 4.82
C LEU A 29 -11.93 -5.67 3.51
N ALA A 30 -11.20 -5.68 2.40
CA ALA A 30 -11.77 -6.03 1.10
C ALA A 30 -12.24 -7.50 1.06
N GLY A 31 -11.40 -8.43 1.51
CA GLY A 31 -11.75 -9.84 1.61
C GLY A 31 -12.88 -10.11 2.60
N GLY A 32 -12.90 -9.42 3.74
CA GLY A 32 -13.97 -9.50 4.73
C GLY A 32 -15.31 -9.00 4.19
N LEU A 33 -15.32 -7.90 3.44
CA LEU A 33 -16.53 -7.37 2.79
C LEU A 33 -17.10 -8.37 1.77
N VAL A 34 -16.23 -8.93 0.95
CA VAL A 34 -16.57 -9.95 -0.05
C VAL A 34 -17.13 -11.19 0.61
N LEU A 35 -16.46 -11.70 1.66
CA LEU A 35 -16.95 -12.86 2.41
C LEU A 35 -18.31 -12.58 3.05
N LEU A 36 -18.49 -11.42 3.68
CA LEU A 36 -19.75 -11.03 4.30
C LEU A 36 -20.91 -10.98 3.29
N VAL A 37 -20.65 -10.50 2.07
CA VAL A 37 -21.66 -10.41 1.00
C VAL A 37 -21.86 -11.75 0.28
N GLY A 38 -20.80 -12.56 0.15
CA GLY A 38 -20.81 -13.83 -0.58
C GLY A 38 -21.29 -15.04 0.24
N LEU A 39 -21.05 -15.07 1.56
CA LEU A 39 -21.50 -16.15 2.45
C LEU A 39 -23.01 -16.41 2.44
N PRO A 40 -23.89 -15.39 2.40
CA PRO A 40 -25.34 -15.61 2.34
C PRO A 40 -25.87 -15.88 0.92
N ALA A 41 -25.01 -15.92 -0.11
CA ALA A 41 -25.46 -16.13 -1.48
C ALA A 41 -25.72 -17.61 -1.77
N GLU A 42 -26.99 -17.97 -1.91
CA GLU A 42 -27.42 -19.32 -2.33
C GLU A 42 -27.10 -19.60 -3.81
N ASN A 43 -26.80 -18.55 -4.59
CA ASN A 43 -26.49 -18.65 -6.01
C ASN A 43 -24.97 -18.74 -6.26
N THR A 44 -24.52 -19.90 -6.73
CA THR A 44 -23.11 -20.20 -7.00
C THR A 44 -22.45 -19.24 -8.00
N VAL A 45 -23.20 -18.75 -9.00
CA VAL A 45 -22.68 -17.79 -9.99
C VAL A 45 -22.40 -16.44 -9.34
N PHE A 46 -23.27 -16.01 -8.43
CA PHE A 46 -23.11 -14.76 -7.69
C PHE A 46 -21.90 -14.81 -6.76
N SER A 47 -21.72 -15.90 -6.01
CA SER A 47 -20.52 -16.11 -5.17
C SER A 47 -19.23 -16.13 -5.99
N GLY A 48 -19.23 -16.76 -7.17
CA GLY A 48 -18.08 -16.76 -8.07
C GLY A 48 -17.70 -15.35 -8.53
N LEU A 49 -18.68 -14.54 -8.94
CA LEU A 49 -18.45 -13.15 -9.34
C LEU A 49 -17.90 -12.30 -8.20
N VAL A 50 -18.46 -12.46 -6.99
CA VAL A 50 -18.00 -11.77 -5.77
C VAL A 50 -16.54 -12.13 -5.48
N TYR A 51 -16.15 -13.39 -5.62
CA TYR A 51 -14.77 -13.84 -5.42
C TYR A 51 -13.80 -13.24 -6.46
N VAL A 52 -14.19 -13.19 -7.73
CA VAL A 52 -13.38 -12.58 -8.79
C VAL A 52 -13.19 -11.09 -8.53
N LEU A 53 -14.27 -10.37 -8.17
CA LEU A 53 -14.19 -8.96 -7.83
C LEU A 53 -13.30 -8.72 -6.61
N ALA A 54 -13.34 -9.60 -5.61
CA ALA A 54 -12.44 -9.56 -4.46
C ALA A 54 -10.98 -9.60 -4.88
N VAL A 55 -10.61 -10.58 -5.70
CA VAL A 55 -9.24 -10.76 -6.17
C VAL A 55 -8.80 -9.54 -6.98
N VAL A 56 -9.65 -9.03 -7.87
CA VAL A 56 -9.34 -7.82 -8.65
C VAL A 56 -9.10 -6.61 -7.74
N VAL A 57 -9.96 -6.38 -6.75
CA VAL A 57 -9.80 -5.27 -5.79
C VAL A 57 -8.52 -5.44 -4.98
N MET A 58 -8.23 -6.65 -4.49
CA MET A 58 -7.00 -6.97 -3.77
C MET A 58 -5.78 -6.66 -4.65
N VAL A 59 -5.73 -7.15 -5.88
CA VAL A 59 -4.62 -6.89 -6.81
C VAL A 59 -4.45 -5.38 -7.05
N VAL A 60 -5.52 -4.64 -7.28
CA VAL A 60 -5.45 -3.17 -7.49
C VAL A 60 -4.86 -2.47 -6.26
N VAL A 61 -5.31 -2.82 -5.05
CA VAL A 61 -4.78 -2.26 -3.80
C VAL A 61 -3.30 -2.57 -3.62
N LEU A 62 -2.88 -3.82 -3.90
CA LEU A 62 -1.48 -4.24 -3.80
C LEU A 62 -0.60 -3.42 -4.74
N PHE A 63 -0.98 -3.36 -6.03
CA PHE A 63 -0.21 -2.65 -7.04
C PHE A 63 -0.19 -1.14 -6.76
N TRP A 64 -1.29 -0.57 -6.25
CA TRP A 64 -1.33 0.82 -5.85
C TRP A 64 -0.38 1.13 -4.70
N ALA A 65 -0.37 0.30 -3.65
CA ALA A 65 0.54 0.46 -2.52
C ALA A 65 2.00 0.31 -2.95
N LEU A 66 2.30 -0.70 -3.78
CA LEU A 66 3.64 -0.94 -4.31
C LEU A 66 4.12 0.22 -5.17
N ASN A 67 3.28 0.71 -6.10
CA ASN A 67 3.64 1.81 -6.99
C ASN A 67 3.90 3.11 -6.21
N ARG A 68 3.11 3.39 -5.17
CA ARG A 68 3.34 4.52 -4.27
C ARG A 68 4.67 4.39 -3.53
N HIS A 69 5.02 3.18 -3.10
CA HIS A 69 6.27 2.92 -2.40
C HIS A 69 7.48 3.07 -3.32
N ILE A 70 7.42 2.54 -4.53
CA ILE A 70 8.45 2.72 -5.56
C ILE A 70 8.64 4.22 -5.86
N ALA A 71 7.55 4.98 -6.03
CA ALA A 71 7.63 6.41 -6.25
C ALA A 71 8.28 7.17 -5.08
N ALA A 72 8.05 6.74 -3.83
CA ALA A 72 8.70 7.31 -2.66
C ALA A 72 10.22 7.03 -2.66
N TRP A 73 10.63 5.81 -3.03
CA TRP A 73 12.05 5.45 -3.18
C TRP A 73 12.74 6.21 -4.31
N ILE A 74 12.08 6.37 -5.46
CA ILE A 74 12.61 7.19 -6.57
C ILE A 74 12.86 8.62 -6.10
N ARG A 75 11.90 9.21 -5.37
CA ARG A 75 12.07 10.57 -4.81
C ARG A 75 13.20 10.65 -3.79
N PHE A 76 13.34 9.64 -2.91
CA PHE A 76 14.42 9.56 -1.94
C PHE A 76 15.80 9.57 -2.62
N VAL A 77 15.99 8.76 -3.66
CA VAL A 77 17.24 8.71 -4.42
C VAL A 77 17.48 10.02 -5.20
N GLN A 78 16.43 10.59 -5.82
CA GLN A 78 16.53 11.89 -6.51
C GLN A 78 16.95 13.04 -5.58
N GLN A 79 16.64 12.95 -4.29
CA GLN A 79 17.03 13.91 -3.27
C GLN A 79 18.44 13.66 -2.69
N GLY A 80 19.19 12.71 -3.26
CA GLY A 80 20.55 12.39 -2.81
C GLY A 80 20.60 11.43 -1.63
N GLY A 81 19.49 10.74 -1.31
CA GLY A 81 19.47 9.71 -0.28
C GLY A 81 20.33 8.52 -0.68
N THR A 82 21.30 8.16 0.16
CA THR A 82 22.13 6.97 0.01
C THR A 82 21.54 5.81 0.81
N VAL A 83 21.50 4.62 0.20
CA VAL A 83 21.18 3.38 0.91
C VAL A 83 22.50 2.87 1.48
N GLU A 84 22.83 3.27 2.71
CA GLU A 84 23.90 2.58 3.44
C GLU A 84 23.40 1.16 3.76
N GLU A 85 24.19 0.17 3.32
CA GLU A 85 23.95 -1.28 3.50
C GLU A 85 24.19 -1.75 4.93
#